data_AF-A0A4N9BA53-F1
#
_entry.id   AF-A0A4N9BA53-F1
#
_cell.length_a   1.000
_cell.length_b   1.000
_cell.length_c   1.000
_cell.angle_alpha   90.00
_cell.angle_beta   90.00
_cell.angle_gamma   90.00
#
_symmetry.space_group_name_H-M   'P 1'
#
loop_
_entity.id
_entity.type
_entity.pdbx_description
1 polymer ?
#
loop_
_entity_poly.entity_id
_entity_poly.type
_entity_poly.pdbx_seq_one_letter_code
_entity_poly.pdbx_strand_id
1 'polypeptide(L)' 'MKKMKYYEETSALLHEFSEENQKYFEELWESFNLAGFLYDEDYLREQIYLMMLDFSEAERDGMSAEDYLGKNPKKIMK' A
#
# COMPACT_ATOMS: atom_id res chain seq x y z
N MET A 1 17.78 -6.02 -7.71
CA MET A 1 16.64 -6.33 -8.62
C MET A 1 15.29 -6.45 -7.91
N LYS A 2 15.23 -6.78 -6.61
CA LYS A 2 13.95 -6.89 -5.86
C LYS A 2 13.13 -5.59 -5.79
N LYS A 3 13.81 -4.44 -5.66
CA LYS A 3 13.18 -3.11 -5.59
C LYS A 3 12.18 -2.82 -6.71
N MET A 4 12.58 -3.10 -7.95
CA MET A 4 11.78 -2.81 -9.14
C MET A 4 10.59 -3.77 -9.24
N LYS A 5 10.80 -5.02 -8.83
CA LYS A 5 9.76 -6.05 -8.78
C LYS A 5 8.61 -5.64 -7.85
N TYR A 6 8.89 -5.29 -6.60
CA TYR A 6 7.81 -4.93 -5.65
C TYR A 6 7.10 -3.64 -6.04
N TYR A 7 7.79 -2.70 -6.68
CA TYR A 7 7.15 -1.49 -7.20
C TYR A 7 6.13 -1.82 -8.30
N GLU A 8 6.53 -2.62 -9.29
CA GLU A 8 5.66 -3.02 -10.39
C GLU A 8 4.47 -3.86 -9.90
N GLU A 9 4.71 -4.84 -9.03
CA GLU A 9 3.66 -5.69 -8.46
C GLU A 9 2.68 -4.90 -7.60
N THR A 10 3.18 -3.94 -6.82
CA THR A 10 2.32 -3.04 -6.03
C THR A 10 1.47 -2.14 -6.93
N SER A 11 2.07 -1.58 -7.98
CA SER A 11 1.35 -0.75 -8.94
C SER A 11 0.26 -1.55 -9.66
N ALA A 12 0.53 -2.82 -10.00
CA ALA A 12 -0.47 -3.70 -10.60
C ALA A 12 -1.64 -3.97 -9.65
N LEU A 13 -1.37 -4.33 -8.39
CA LEU A 13 -2.40 -4.53 -7.36
C LEU A 13 -3.25 -3.27 -7.16
N LEU A 14 -2.63 -2.09 -7.13
CA LEU A 14 -3.35 -0.83 -6.99
C LEU A 14 -4.43 -0.68 -8.06
N HIS A 15 -4.10 -0.98 -9.32
CA HIS A 15 -5.04 -0.87 -10.44
C HIS A 15 -6.18 -1.90 -10.42
N GLU A 16 -6.07 -2.96 -9.61
CA GLU A 16 -7.14 -3.96 -9.43
C GLU A 16 -8.16 -3.52 -8.36
N PHE A 17 -7.78 -2.61 -7.47
CA PHE A 17 -8.65 -2.11 -6.41
C PHE A 17 -9.73 -1.18 -6.97
N SER A 18 -10.81 -1.01 -6.20
CA SER A 18 -11.82 0.01 -6.47
C SER A 18 -11.23 1.42 -6.38
N GLU A 19 -11.86 2.41 -7.04
CA GLU A 19 -11.39 3.79 -7.04
C GLU A 19 -11.22 4.39 -5.63
N GLU A 20 -12.09 4.01 -4.68
CA GLU A 20 -12.01 4.45 -3.29
C GLU A 20 -10.75 3.90 -2.60
N ASN A 21 -10.51 2.60 -2.73
CA ASN A 21 -9.36 1.96 -2.12
C ASN A 21 -8.05 2.35 -2.83
N GLN A 22 -8.09 2.58 -4.15
CA GLN A 22 -6.97 3.17 -4.89
C GLN A 22 -6.51 4.47 -4.25
N LYS A 23 -7.44 5.42 -4.05
CA LYS A 23 -7.12 6.72 -3.45
C LYS A 23 -6.51 6.58 -2.06
N TYR A 24 -7.02 5.66 -1.24
CA TYR A 24 -6.46 5.39 0.07
C TYR A 24 -5.00 4.93 -0.01
N PHE A 25 -4.70 3.98 -0.90
CA PHE A 25 -3.35 3.45 -1.06
C PHE A 25 -2.40 4.42 -1.78
N GLU A 26 -2.89 5.31 -2.63
CA GLU A 26 -2.08 6.42 -3.19
C GLU A 26 -1.59 7.36 -2.07
N GLU A 27 -2.46 7.76 -1.15
CA GLU A 27 -2.08 8.59 0.00
C GLU A 27 -1.10 7.86 0.94
N LEU A 28 -1.27 6.54 1.09
CA LEU A 28 -0.34 5.70 1.83
C LEU A 28 1.02 5.65 1.12
N TRP A 29 1.03 5.41 -0.18
CA TRP A 29 2.22 5.33 -1.02
C TRP A 29 3.05 6.62 -0.99
N GLU A 30 2.41 7.79 -1.05
CA GLU A 30 3.08 9.09 -0.85
C GLU A 30 3.80 9.17 0.50
N SER A 31 3.14 8.71 1.56
CA SER A 31 3.69 8.71 2.92
C SER A 31 4.91 7.79 3.02
N PHE A 32 4.86 6.63 2.37
CA PHE A 32 5.99 5.72 2.28
C PHE A 32 7.16 6.28 1.46
N ASN A 33 6.91 6.98 0.35
CA ASN A 33 7.99 7.60 -0.41
C ASN A 33 8.73 8.68 0.41
N LEU A 34 7.99 9.45 1.23
CA LEU A 34 8.60 10.39 2.17
C LEU A 34 9.42 9.66 3.25
N ALA A 35 8.91 8.56 3.79
CA ALA A 35 9.60 7.74 4.79
C ALA A 35 10.84 7.03 4.22
N GLY A 36 10.82 6.58 2.96
CA GLY A 36 11.95 5.94 2.29
C GLY A 36 13.17 6.85 2.11
N PHE A 37 13.03 8.17 2.30
CA PHE A 37 14.17 9.07 2.42
C PHE A 37 14.93 8.91 3.75
N LEU A 38 14.25 8.44 4.80
CA LEU A 38 14.78 8.33 6.16
C LEU A 38 15.07 6.87 6.58
N TYR A 39 14.38 5.90 5.97
CA TYR A 39 14.43 4.48 6.33
C TYR A 39 14.86 3.60 5.14
N ASP A 40 15.05 2.30 5.39
CA ASP A 40 15.39 1.32 4.35
C ASP A 40 14.24 1.20 3.33
N GLU A 41 14.47 1.78 2.16
CA GLU A 41 13.50 1.83 1.08
C GLU A 41 13.13 0.45 0.54
N ASP A 42 14.07 -0.51 0.51
CA ASP A 42 13.81 -1.86 0.01
C ASP A 42 12.89 -2.61 0.98
N TYR A 43 13.14 -2.48 2.29
CA TYR A 43 12.26 -3.02 3.33
C TYR A 43 10.85 -2.41 3.24
N LEU A 44 10.76 -1.09 3.14
CA LEU A 44 9.47 -0.40 3.06
C LEU A 44 8.65 -0.82 1.83
N ARG A 45 9.30 -0.99 0.68
CA ARG A 45 8.62 -1.45 -0.55
C ARG A 45 8.09 -2.87 -0.41
N GLU A 46 8.84 -3.78 0.21
CA GLU A 46 8.37 -5.13 0.51
C GLU A 46 7.17 -5.11 1.48
N GLN A 47 7.21 -4.27 2.52
CA GLN A 47 6.10 -4.17 3.49
C GLN A 47 4.81 -3.65 2.87
N ILE A 48 4.86 -2.62 2.02
CA ILE A 48 3.66 -2.13 1.33
C ILE A 48 3.09 -3.21 0.43
N TYR A 49 3.95 -3.89 -0.33
CA TYR A 49 3.52 -4.95 -1.24
C TYR A 49 2.76 -6.05 -0.48
N LEU A 50 3.31 -6.52 0.64
CA LEU A 50 2.65 -7.54 1.47
C LEU A 50 1.33 -7.03 2.05
N MET A 51 1.28 -5.78 2.52
CA MET A 51 0.06 -5.17 3.04
C MET A 51 -1.05 -5.08 1.98
N MET A 52 -0.71 -4.67 0.75
CA MET A 52 -1.66 -4.60 -0.35
C MET A 52 -2.09 -5.99 -0.82
N LEU A 53 -1.19 -6.97 -0.78
CA LEU A 53 -1.54 -8.36 -1.07
C LEU A 53 -2.59 -8.88 -0.07
N ASP A 54 -2.37 -8.68 1.23
CA ASP A 54 -3.32 -9.07 2.28
C ASP A 54 -4.65 -8.33 2.13
N PHE A 55 -4.61 -7.03 1.84
CA PHE A 55 -5.82 -6.24 1.63
C PHE A 55 -6.62 -6.68 0.39
N SER A 56 -5.96 -7.15 -0.67
CA SER A 56 -6.65 -7.59 -1.89
C SER A 56 -7.68 -8.70 -1.64
N GLU A 57 -7.48 -9.52 -0.60
CA GLU A 57 -8.45 -10.53 -0.18
C GLU A 57 -9.62 -9.89 0.57
N ALA A 58 -9.35 -8.95 1.48
CA ALA A 58 -10.38 -8.22 2.22
C ALA A 58 -11.29 -7.39 1.29
N GLU A 59 -10.74 -6.75 0.25
CA GLU A 59 -11.53 -6.02 -0.73
C GLU A 59 -12.42 -6.94 -1.56
N ARG A 60 -11.93 -8.13 -1.93
CA ARG A 60 -12.74 -9.15 -2.61
C ARG A 60 -13.94 -9.60 -1.76
N ASP A 61 -13.82 -9.53 -0.44
CA ASP A 61 -14.91 -9.76 0.52
C ASP A 61 -15.77 -8.51 0.77
N GLY A 62 -15.50 -7.40 0.08
CA GLY A 62 -16.28 -6.16 0.12
C GLY A 62 -15.85 -5.18 1.22
N MET A 63 -14.69 -5.36 1.82
CA MET A 63 -14.14 -4.45 2.84
C MET A 63 -13.47 -3.22 2.21
N SER A 64 -13.67 -2.04 2.79
CA SER A 64 -12.92 -0.84 2.42
C SER A 64 -11.53 -0.83 3.08
N ALA A 65 -10.57 -0.13 2.48
CA ALA A 65 -9.23 0.05 3.04
C ALA A 65 -9.27 0.82 4.37
N GLU A 66 -10.22 1.75 4.53
CA GLU A 66 -10.42 2.44 5.80
C GLU A 66 -10.91 1.51 6.92
N ASP A 67 -11.75 0.52 6.59
CA ASP A 67 -12.22 -0.46 7.57
C ASP A 67 -11.13 -1.47 7.92
N TYR A 68 -10.28 -1.85 6.96
CA TYR A 68 -9.19 -2.81 7.17
C TYR A 68 -7.97 -2.20 7.88
N LEU A 69 -7.51 -1.03 7.42
CA LEU A 69 -6.26 -0.39 7.86
C LEU A 69 -6.47 0.84 8.75
N GLY A 70 -7.72 1.31 8.86
CA GLY A 70 -8.09 2.51 9.61
C GLY A 70 -8.16 3.77 8.73
N LYS A 71 -8.85 4.80 9.22
CA LYS A 71 -9.23 6.01 8.46
C LYS A 71 -8.11 6.97 8.05
N ASN A 72 -6.86 6.72 8.46
CA ASN A 72 -5.78 7.66 8.19
C ASN A 72 -4.52 6.91 7.73
N PRO A 73 -4.32 6.75 6.42
CA PRO A 73 -3.19 6.00 5.88
C PRO A 73 -1.85 6.56 6.37
N LYS A 74 -1.76 7.90 6.52
CA LYS A 74 -0.54 8.59 6.98
C LYS A 74 -0.16 8.25 8.43
N LYS A 75 -1.11 7.80 9.26
CA LYS A 75 -0.86 7.44 10.67
C LYS A 75 -0.43 5.99 10.87
N ILE A 76 -0.51 5.16 9.83
CA ILE A 76 0.00 3.78 9.85
C ILE A 76 1.53 3.79 9.97
N MET A 77 2.18 4.80 9.40
CA MET A 77 3.63 4.97 9.33
C MET A 77 4.22 5.78 10.50
N LYS A 78 3.96 5.36 11.75
CA LYS A 78 4.57 5.97 12.95
C LYS A 78 5.86 5.31 13.39
#